data_AF-D1YG54-F1
#
_entry.id   AF-D1YG54-F1
#
_cell.length_a   1.000
_cell.length_b   1.000
_cell.length_c   1.000
_cell.angle_alpha   90.00
_cell.angle_beta   90.00
_cell.angle_gamma   90.00
#
_symmetry.space_group_name_H-M   'P 1'
#
loop_
_entity.id
_entity.type
_entity.pdbx_description
1 polymer ?
#
loop_
_entity_poly.entity_id
_entity_poly.type
_entity_poly.pdbx_seq_one_letter_code
_entity_poly.pdbx_strand_id
1 'polypeptide(L)'
;MNLHYQRVGVAVGDNQNEAILEGIVNRYNGIPIPIDAFEGKKKVIENQIKDLDIVILVTAFAAHDSTWNISEFASKYNVKFAVSSSKGYQAFERALYRAENGMPAYEGSQQLEYKMLKNN
;
A
#
# COMPACT_ATOMS: atom_id res chain seq x y z
N MET A 1 -3.19 9.45 12.30
CA MET A 1 -3.47 8.03 11.92
C MET A 1 -2.70 7.11 12.86
N ASN A 2 -3.21 5.91 13.13
CA ASN A 2 -2.52 4.83 13.84
C ASN A 2 -3.01 3.51 13.21
N LEU A 3 -2.10 2.61 12.87
CA LEU A 3 -2.37 1.35 12.18
C LEU A 3 -2.54 0.17 13.14
N HIS A 4 -2.37 0.37 14.45
CA HIS A 4 -2.70 -0.66 15.45
C HIS A 4 -2.09 -2.05 15.17
N TYR A 5 -0.84 -2.10 14.73
CA TYR A 5 -0.10 -3.31 14.36
C TYR A 5 -0.64 -4.08 13.14
N GLN A 6 -1.47 -3.43 12.31
CA GLN A 6 -1.89 -3.99 11.03
C GLN A 6 -0.70 -4.32 10.13
N ARG A 7 -0.79 -5.46 9.46
CA ARG A 7 0.17 -5.94 8.47
C ARG A 7 -0.08 -5.21 7.15
N VAL A 8 0.85 -4.34 6.77
CA VAL A 8 0.75 -3.50 5.57
C VAL A 8 1.66 -4.04 4.49
N GLY A 9 1.06 -4.62 3.46
CA GLY A 9 1.72 -5.00 2.22
C GLY A 9 2.17 -3.78 1.44
N VAL A 10 3.47 -3.65 1.21
CA VAL A 10 4.06 -2.60 0.38
C VAL A 10 4.47 -3.24 -0.95
N ALA A 11 3.59 -3.12 -1.96
CA ALA A 11 3.85 -3.64 -3.29
C ALA A 11 4.60 -2.59 -4.11
N VAL A 12 5.91 -2.77 -4.22
CA VAL A 12 6.81 -1.96 -5.05
C VAL A 12 7.33 -2.78 -6.22
N GLY A 13 7.72 -2.09 -7.28
CA GLY A 13 8.52 -2.69 -8.33
C GLY A 13 10.02 -2.50 -8.13
N ASP A 14 10.76 -3.34 -8.84
CA ASP A 14 12.20 -3.63 -8.68
C ASP A 14 13.00 -2.57 -7.90
N ASN A 15 13.20 -2.90 -6.61
CA ASN A 15 14.40 -2.64 -5.83
C ASN A 15 14.88 -1.20 -5.64
N GLN A 16 14.00 -0.24 -5.31
CA GLN A 16 14.44 1.05 -4.72
C GLN A 16 13.37 1.67 -3.79
N ASN A 17 13.80 2.15 -2.61
CA ASN A 17 13.05 2.92 -1.59
C ASN A 17 12.09 2.17 -0.65
N GLU A 18 12.18 0.85 -0.52
CA GLU A 18 11.41 0.07 0.47
C GLU A 18 11.58 0.61 1.88
N ALA A 19 12.81 0.84 2.33
CA ALA A 19 13.12 1.34 3.68
C ALA A 19 12.39 2.65 4.05
N ILE A 20 12.14 3.54 3.09
CA ILE A 20 11.40 4.79 3.34
C ILE A 20 9.92 4.47 3.58
N LEU A 21 9.33 3.62 2.74
CA LEU A 21 7.92 3.26 2.82
C LEU A 21 7.64 2.42 4.08
N GLU A 22 8.54 1.50 4.41
CA GLU A 22 8.51 0.75 5.67
C GLU A 22 8.61 1.69 6.87
N GLY A 23 9.49 2.70 6.80
CA GLY A 23 9.62 3.74 7.82
C GLY A 23 8.31 4.52 8.06
N ILE A 24 7.51 4.75 7.01
CA ILE A 24 6.18 5.38 7.13
C ILE A 24 5.21 4.46 7.86
N VAL A 25 5.15 3.19 7.46
CA VAL A 25 4.28 2.19 8.11
C VAL A 25 4.63 2.07 9.59
N ASN A 26 5.92 1.93 9.90
CA ASN A 26 6.42 1.84 11.28
C ASN A 26 6.08 3.09 12.11
N ARG A 27 6.19 4.29 11.53
CA ARG A 27 5.82 5.55 12.20
C ARG A 27 4.37 5.57 12.66
N TYR A 28 3.49 4.88 11.93
CA TYR A 28 2.08 4.76 12.28
C TYR A 28 1.76 3.48 13.06
N ASN A 29 2.76 2.80 13.65
CA ASN A 29 2.63 1.54 14.38
C ASN A 29 2.04 0.39 13.53
N GLY A 30 2.30 0.37 12.22
CA GLY A 30 2.01 -0.79 11.38
C GLY A 30 3.19 -1.75 11.29
N ILE A 31 2.95 -2.93 10.73
CA ILE A 31 3.97 -3.93 10.42
C ILE A 31 4.17 -3.95 8.90
N PRO A 32 5.26 -3.37 8.37
CA PRO A 32 5.50 -3.40 6.93
C PRO A 32 5.87 -4.81 6.46
N ILE A 33 5.24 -5.24 5.36
CA ILE A 33 5.54 -6.49 4.67
C ILE A 33 5.83 -6.15 3.20
N PRO A 34 7.06 -6.32 2.71
CA PRO A 34 7.34 -6.11 1.29
C PRO A 34 6.63 -7.15 0.43
N ILE A 35 6.03 -6.71 -0.67
CA ILE A 35 5.41 -7.57 -1.68
C ILE A 35 6.18 -7.41 -2.98
N ASP A 36 6.72 -8.51 -3.48
CA ASP A 36 7.35 -8.54 -4.80
C ASP A 36 6.26 -8.56 -5.88
N ALA A 37 5.98 -7.38 -6.45
CA ALA A 37 5.03 -7.24 -7.53
C ALA A 37 5.58 -7.72 -8.89
N PHE A 38 6.83 -8.16 -9.01
CA PHE A 38 7.49 -8.56 -10.25
C PHE A 38 7.71 -10.06 -10.39
N GLU A 39 7.59 -10.84 -9.32
CA GLU A 39 7.84 -12.28 -9.39
C GLU A 39 6.88 -13.03 -10.34
N GLY A 40 5.83 -12.38 -10.86
CA GLY A 40 4.98 -12.83 -11.98
C GLY A 40 4.13 -14.07 -11.70
N LYS A 41 4.41 -14.77 -10.59
CA LYS A 41 3.69 -15.96 -10.16
C LYS A 41 2.47 -15.54 -9.35
N LYS A 42 1.30 -15.56 -10.00
CA LYS A 42 0.00 -15.21 -9.41
C LYS A 42 -0.25 -15.84 -8.02
N LYS A 43 0.10 -17.13 -7.83
CA LYS A 43 -0.04 -17.83 -6.54
C LYS A 43 0.85 -17.30 -5.42
N VAL A 44 2.04 -16.78 -5.75
CA VAL A 44 2.96 -16.23 -4.75
C VAL A 44 2.41 -14.91 -4.24
N ILE A 45 1.99 -14.03 -5.16
CA ILE A 45 1.35 -12.75 -4.83
C ILE A 45 0.08 -12.98 -3.98
N GLU A 46 -0.75 -13.96 -4.35
CA GLU A 46 -1.95 -14.32 -3.58
C GLU A 46 -1.63 -14.73 -2.13
N ASN A 47 -0.61 -15.57 -1.94
CA ASN A 47 -0.18 -16.01 -0.62
C ASN A 47 0.42 -14.88 0.22
N GLN A 48 1.05 -13.89 -0.41
CA GLN A 48 1.56 -12.71 0.29
C GLN A 48 0.44 -11.75 0.73
N ILE A 49 -0.69 -11.70 0.00
CA ILE A 49 -1.79 -10.76 0.26
C ILE A 49 -2.82 -11.29 1.25
N LYS A 50 -3.16 -12.58 1.19
CA LYS A 50 -4.34 -13.14 1.88
C LYS A 50 -4.38 -12.94 3.40
N ASP A 51 -3.21 -12.76 4.04
CA ASP A 51 -3.05 -12.63 5.49
C ASP A 51 -2.69 -11.20 5.91
N LEU A 52 -2.89 -10.21 5.02
CA LEU A 52 -2.62 -8.80 5.28
C LEU A 52 -3.89 -8.05 5.65
N ASP A 53 -3.72 -6.93 6.36
CA ASP A 53 -4.82 -6.04 6.71
C ASP A 53 -4.98 -4.92 5.66
N ILE A 54 -3.84 -4.44 5.13
CA ILE A 54 -3.77 -3.36 4.15
C ILE A 54 -2.75 -3.74 3.07
N VAL A 55 -3.03 -3.40 1.81
CA VAL A 55 -2.06 -3.42 0.71
C VAL A 55 -2.01 -2.05 0.04
N ILE A 56 -0.80 -1.49 -0.04
CA ILE A 56 -0.52 -0.27 -0.77
C ILE A 56 0.32 -0.60 -2.00
N LEU A 57 -0.25 -0.36 -3.17
CA LEU A 57 0.44 -0.53 -4.45
C LEU A 57 1.12 0.76 -4.88
N VAL A 58 2.41 0.70 -5.20
CA VAL A 58 3.17 1.85 -5.72
C VAL A 58 3.33 1.71 -7.23
N THR A 59 2.47 2.40 -7.99
CA THR A 59 2.35 2.20 -9.46
C THR A 59 3.51 2.72 -10.28
N ALA A 60 4.32 3.64 -9.73
CA ALA A 60 5.50 4.16 -10.43
C ALA A 60 6.48 3.04 -10.84
N PHE A 61 6.33 1.84 -10.27
CA PHE A 61 7.18 0.70 -10.55
C PHE A 61 6.42 -0.59 -10.78
N ALA A 62 5.10 -0.69 -10.58
CA ALA A 62 4.39 -1.96 -10.73
C ALA A 62 4.06 -2.28 -12.20
N ALA A 63 4.30 -3.51 -12.63
CA ALA A 63 3.81 -3.99 -13.91
C ALA A 63 2.26 -3.95 -13.96
N HIS A 64 1.70 -3.64 -15.12
CA HIS A 64 0.25 -3.51 -15.32
C HIS A 64 -0.51 -4.79 -14.91
N ASP A 65 0.04 -5.96 -15.24
CA ASP A 65 -0.57 -7.26 -14.89
C ASP A 65 -0.56 -7.53 -13.38
N SER A 66 0.49 -7.10 -12.68
CA SER A 66 0.63 -7.23 -11.23
C SER A 66 -0.33 -6.31 -10.48
N THR A 67 -0.54 -5.09 -11.00
CA THR A 67 -1.53 -4.13 -10.48
C THR A 67 -2.92 -4.75 -10.42
N TRP A 68 -3.34 -5.41 -11.51
CA TRP A 68 -4.67 -6.03 -11.60
C TRP A 68 -4.80 -7.19 -10.60
N ASN A 69 -3.83 -8.11 -10.57
CA ASN A 69 -3.83 -9.25 -9.66
C ASN A 69 -3.86 -8.82 -8.18
N ILE A 70 -3.08 -7.80 -7.79
CA ILE A 70 -3.04 -7.32 -6.40
C ILE A 70 -4.41 -6.77 -5.98
N SER A 71 -5.05 -5.97 -6.85
CA SER A 71 -6.38 -5.43 -6.56
C SER A 71 -7.46 -6.51 -6.48
N GLU A 72 -7.37 -7.54 -7.35
CA GLU A 72 -8.27 -8.70 -7.35
C GLU A 72 -8.16 -9.48 -6.04
N PHE A 73 -6.93 -9.76 -5.58
CA PHE A 73 -6.70 -10.48 -4.34
C PHE A 73 -7.06 -9.68 -3.10
N ALA A 74 -6.76 -8.39 -3.07
CA ALA A 74 -7.16 -7.56 -1.94
C ALA A 74 -8.69 -7.56 -1.76
N SER A 75 -9.43 -7.44 -2.87
CA SER A 75 -10.90 -7.57 -2.87
C SER A 75 -11.36 -8.96 -2.40
N LYS A 76 -10.77 -10.03 -2.96
CA LYS A 76 -11.11 -11.43 -2.63
C LYS A 76 -10.96 -11.76 -1.14
N TYR A 77 -9.93 -11.21 -0.48
CA TYR A 77 -9.62 -11.48 0.92
C TYR A 77 -10.07 -10.37 1.87
N ASN A 78 -10.84 -9.38 1.37
CA ASN A 78 -11.30 -8.24 2.16
C ASN A 78 -10.15 -7.44 2.83
N VAL A 79 -9.02 -7.34 2.11
CA VAL A 79 -7.86 -6.57 2.51
C VAL A 79 -8.03 -5.14 2.02
N LYS A 80 -7.80 -4.16 2.90
CA LYS A 80 -7.92 -2.74 2.54
C LYS A 80 -6.89 -2.41 1.46
N PHE A 81 -7.28 -1.67 0.42
CA PHE A 81 -6.43 -1.44 -0.74
C PHE A 81 -6.38 0.04 -1.14
N ALA A 82 -5.18 0.53 -1.41
CA ALA A 82 -5.00 1.83 -2.06
C ALA A 82 -3.77 1.85 -2.96
N VAL A 83 -3.77 2.82 -3.86
CA VAL A 83 -2.72 3.04 -4.84
C VAL A 83 -1.99 4.34 -4.55
N SER A 84 -0.67 4.26 -4.43
CA SER A 84 0.21 5.42 -4.40
C SER A 84 0.80 5.66 -5.79
N SER A 85 0.63 6.89 -6.28
CA SER A 85 1.11 7.31 -7.60
C SER A 85 2.63 7.54 -7.67
N SER A 86 3.33 7.53 -6.53
CA SER A 86 4.78 7.78 -6.48
C SER A 86 5.45 7.16 -5.25
N LYS A 87 6.79 7.20 -5.23
CA LYS A 87 7.62 6.84 -4.07
C LYS A 87 7.71 7.94 -3.00
N GLY A 88 7.03 9.07 -3.21
CA GLY A 88 7.12 10.20 -2.30
C GLY A 88 6.43 9.89 -0.97
N TYR A 89 7.07 10.29 0.14
CA TYR A 89 6.56 10.11 1.50
C TYR A 89 5.09 10.52 1.61
N GLN A 90 4.75 11.71 1.12
CA GLN A 90 3.38 12.24 1.18
C GLN A 90 2.39 11.43 0.34
N ALA A 91 2.76 10.98 -0.86
CA ALA A 91 1.87 10.22 -1.72
C ALA A 91 1.57 8.82 -1.15
N PHE A 92 2.57 8.19 -0.54
CA PHE A 92 2.39 6.91 0.13
C PHE A 92 1.54 7.06 1.40
N GLU A 93 1.84 8.07 2.21
CA GLU A 93 1.09 8.37 3.44
C GLU A 93 -0.39 8.68 3.14
N ARG A 94 -0.68 9.39 2.05
CA ARG A 94 -2.05 9.63 1.57
C ARG A 94 -2.74 8.33 1.16
N ALA A 95 -2.07 7.46 0.42
CA ALA A 95 -2.63 6.16 0.04
C ALA A 95 -2.92 5.28 1.27
N LEU A 96 -1.98 5.24 2.22
CA LEU A 96 -2.13 4.51 3.48
C LEU A 96 -3.33 5.04 4.29
N TYR A 97 -3.48 6.36 4.40
CA TYR A 97 -4.64 6.99 5.03
C TYR A 97 -5.94 6.60 4.33
N ARG A 98 -5.96 6.61 2.99
CA ARG A 98 -7.16 6.23 2.23
C ARG A 98 -7.56 4.78 2.48
N ALA A 99 -6.60 3.86 2.42
CA ALA A 99 -6.85 2.45 2.68
C ALA A 99 -7.42 2.27 4.09
N GLU A 100 -6.79 2.86 5.10
CA GLU A 100 -7.19 2.68 6.49
C GLU A 100 -8.60 3.22 6.79
N ASN A 101 -8.97 4.34 6.17
CA ASN A 101 -10.25 5.02 6.35
C ASN A 101 -11.35 4.60 5.36
N GLY A 102 -11.12 3.56 4.53
CA GLY A 102 -12.12 3.07 3.56
C GLY A 102 -12.44 4.06 2.44
N MET A 103 -11.48 4.92 2.10
CA MET A 103 -11.60 5.89 1.01
C MET A 103 -11.25 5.24 -0.34
N PRO A 104 -11.53 5.90 -1.49
CA PRO A 104 -11.18 5.36 -2.80
C PRO A 104 -9.70 4.98 -2.93
N ALA A 105 -9.43 3.86 -3.58
CA ALA A 105 -8.07 3.33 -3.73
C ALA A 105 -7.15 4.31 -4.47
N TYR A 106 -7.64 4.91 -5.56
CA TYR A 106 -6.94 5.90 -6.36
C TYR A 106 -7.16 7.31 -5.82
N GLU A 107 -6.15 8.16 -5.95
CA GLU A 107 -6.29 9.59 -5.70
C GLU A 107 -7.17 10.21 -6.80
N GLY A 108 -8.29 10.83 -6.43
CA GLY A 108 -9.14 11.57 -7.36
C GLY A 108 -8.58 12.97 -7.67
N SER A 109 -9.28 13.73 -8.51
CA SER A 109 -8.94 15.12 -8.82
C SER A 109 -9.27 16.11 -7.69
N GLN A 110 -10.05 15.67 -6.68
CA GLN A 110 -10.38 16.49 -5.52
C GLN A 110 -9.26 16.45 -4.48
N GLN A 111 -8.89 17.62 -3.96
CA GLN A 111 -8.01 17.72 -2.79
C GLN A 111 -8.73 17.16 -1.57
N LEU A 112 -8.30 15.98 -1.12
CA LEU A 112 -8.73 15.41 0.15
C LEU A 112 -7.91 16.04 1.28
N GLU A 113 -8.57 16.42 2.37
CA GLU A 113 -7.88 16.89 3.57
C GLU A 113 -7.45 15.69 4.41
N TYR A 114 -6.15 15.50 4.54
CA TYR A 114 -5.58 14.38 5.29
C TYR A 114 -5.21 14.83 6.71
N LYS A 115 -5.94 14.31 7.71
CA LYS A 115 -5.61 14.52 9.12
C LYS A 115 -4.46 13.60 9.55
N MET A 116 -3.29 13.86 8.96
CA MET A 116 -2.04 13.20 9.29
C MET A 116 -1.51 13.75 10.61
N LEU A 117 -0.74 12.94 11.34
CA LEU A 117 -0.07 13.44 12.54
C LEU A 117 0.89 14.56 12.09
N LYS A 118 0.68 15.79 12.59
CA LYS A 118 1.64 16.87 12.36
C LYS A 118 2.97 16.44 12.97
N ASN A 119 4.02 16.39 12.16
CA ASN A 119 5.39 16.33 12.66
C ASN A 119 5.59 17.57 13.56
N ASN A 120 5.75 17.34 14.87
CA ASN A 120 6.43 18.29 15.74
C ASN A 120 7.91 17.92 15.77
#